data_AF-A0A536V5L8-F1
#
_entry.id   AF-A0A536V5L8-F1
#
_cell.length_a   1.000
_cell.length_b   1.000
_cell.length_c   1.000
_cell.angle_alpha   90.00
_cell.angle_beta   90.00
_cell.angle_gamma   90.00
#
_symmetry.space_group_name_H-M   'P 1'
#
loop_
_entity.id
_entity.type
_entity.pdbx_description
1 polymer ?
#
loop_
_entity_poly.entity_id
_entity_poly.type
_entity_poly.pdbx_seq_one_letter_code
_entity_poly.pdbx_strand_id
1 'polypeptide(L)'
;MLARLVVELLVIVFFGLVGWTGTSVLGVLETDHLVSLPEVSIGFVQSVVPISAALIIAAELLNLPRAIADAGRESPITGGASH
;
A
#
# COMPACT_ATOMS: atom_id res chain seq x y z
N MET A 1 -14.65 -11.74 -5.67
CA MET A 1 -13.29 -12.21 -5.98
C MET A 1 -12.51 -11.23 -6.85
N LEU A 2 -12.98 -10.89 -8.06
CA LEU A 2 -12.39 -9.84 -8.92
C LEU A 2 -12.20 -8.49 -8.19
N ALA A 3 -13.19 -8.10 -7.38
CA ALA A 3 -13.12 -6.91 -6.54
C ALA A 3 -11.93 -6.93 -5.55
N ARG A 4 -11.53 -8.10 -5.03
CA ARG A 4 -10.41 -8.21 -4.08
C ARG A 4 -9.06 -7.95 -4.75
N LEU A 5 -8.85 -8.55 -5.92
CA LEU A 5 -7.64 -8.31 -6.73
C LEU A 5 -7.54 -6.85 -7.19
N VAL A 6 -8.67 -6.23 -7.55
CA VAL A 6 -8.70 -4.81 -7.92
C VAL A 6 -8.36 -3.91 -6.74
N VAL A 7 -8.89 -4.21 -5.54
CA VAL A 7 -8.55 -3.46 -4.32
C VAL A 7 -7.07 -3.61 -3.98
N GLU A 8 -6.52 -4.81 -4.02
CA GLU A 8 -5.10 -5.10 -3.73
C GLU A 8 -4.17 -4.37 -4.71
N LEU A 9 -4.48 -4.37 -6.00
CA LEU A 9 -3.77 -3.59 -7.01
C LEU A 9 -3.86 -2.07 -6.74
N LEU A 10 -5.06 -1.57 -6.41
CA LEU A 10 -5.27 -0.16 -6.09
C LEU A 10 -4.47 0.27 -4.87
N VAL A 11 -4.43 -0.54 -3.82
CA VAL A 11 -3.65 -0.27 -2.60
C VAL A 11 -2.16 -0.21 -2.94
N ILE A 12 -1.62 -1.18 -3.70
CA ILE A 12 -0.22 -1.18 -4.11
C ILE A 12 0.12 0.07 -4.93
N VAL A 13 -0.70 0.41 -5.94
CA VAL A 13 -0.47 1.58 -6.79
C VAL A 13 -0.58 2.88 -6.00
N PHE A 14 -1.61 3.01 -5.15
CA PHE A 14 -1.83 4.18 -4.32
C PHE A 14 -0.66 4.41 -3.35
N PHE A 15 -0.25 3.38 -2.60
CA PHE A 15 0.87 3.52 -1.67
C PHE A 15 2.21 3.66 -2.39
N GLY A 16 2.38 3.10 -3.58
CA GLY A 16 3.54 3.36 -4.43
C GLY A 16 3.66 4.84 -4.81
N LEU A 17 2.54 5.45 -5.25
CA LEU A 17 2.48 6.88 -5.57
C LEU A 17 2.69 7.77 -4.34
N VAL A 18 2.09 7.42 -3.21
CA VAL A 18 2.25 8.14 -1.94
C VAL A 18 3.70 8.05 -1.44
N GLY A 19 4.32 6.87 -1.51
CA GLY A 19 5.72 6.67 -1.14
C GLY A 19 6.67 7.47 -2.01
N TRP A 20 6.45 7.46 -3.34
CA TRP A 20 7.22 8.25 -4.30
C TRP A 20 7.06 9.75 -4.09
N THR A 21 5.83 10.20 -3.82
CA THR A 21 5.57 11.61 -3.51
C THR A 21 6.22 11.99 -2.18
N GLY A 22 6.18 11.11 -1.18
CA GLY A 22 6.83 11.29 0.11
C GLY A 22 8.35 11.45 0.00
N THR A 23 9.03 10.62 -0.80
CA THR A 23 10.47 10.78 -1.05
C THR A 23 10.79 12.05 -1.85
N SER A 24 9.95 12.41 -2.81
CA SER A 24 10.11 13.66 -3.59
C SER A 24 9.94 14.91 -2.71
N VAL A 25 9.00 14.88 -1.76
CA VAL A 25 8.74 15.95 -0.79
C VAL A 25 9.87 16.04 0.24
N LEU A 26 10.38 14.91 0.72
CA LEU A 26 11.54 14.87 1.63
C LEU A 26 12.78 15.58 1.06
N GLY A 27 13.05 15.44 -0.24
CA GLY A 27 14.15 16.16 -0.90
C GLY A 27 13.91 17.66 -1.05
N VAL A 28 12.65 18.12 -1.01
CA VAL A 28 12.31 19.55 -1.06
C VAL A 28 12.35 20.19 0.33
N LEU A 29 12.04 19.44 1.39
CA LEU A 29 12.07 19.94 2.77
C LEU A 29 13.38 19.66 3.51
N GLU A 30 14.41 19.13 2.83
CA GLU A 30 15.72 18.82 3.44
C GLU A 30 16.38 20.06 4.07
N THR A 31 15.98 21.27 3.68
CA THR A 31 16.48 22.53 4.24
C THR A 31 15.66 23.06 5.44
N ASP A 32 14.53 22.44 5.80
CA ASP A 32 13.60 22.95 6.81
C ASP A 32 13.58 22.12 8.11
N HIS A 33 13.65 22.83 9.24
CA HIS A 33 13.46 22.30 10.60
C HIS A 33 12.06 22.63 11.12
N LEU A 34 11.57 21.88 12.12
CA LEU A 34 10.26 22.18 12.71
C LEU A 34 10.28 23.57 13.38
N VAL A 35 9.35 24.45 12.97
CA VAL A 35 9.18 25.80 13.56
C VAL A 35 8.95 25.76 15.07
N SER A 36 8.35 24.70 15.59
CA SER A 36 8.06 24.52 17.01
C SER A 36 9.17 23.78 17.79
N LEU A 37 10.07 23.06 17.11
CA LEU A 37 11.20 22.32 17.70
C LEU A 37 12.40 22.32 16.72
N PRO A 38 13.25 23.36 16.73
CA PRO A 38 14.32 23.52 15.74
C PRO A 38 15.38 22.41 15.78
N GLU A 39 15.51 21.71 16.90
CA GLU A 39 16.42 20.56 17.06
C GLU A 39 15.97 19.32 16.27
N VAL A 40 14.70 19.26 15.83
CA VAL A 40 14.14 18.11 15.10
C VAL A 40 13.89 18.48 13.63
N SER A 41 14.53 17.75 12.72
CA SER A 41 14.35 17.91 11.28
C SER A 41 12.97 17.42 10.83
N ILE A 42 12.31 18.19 9.96
CA ILE A 42 11.04 17.79 9.33
C ILE A 42 11.21 16.50 8.52
N GLY A 43 12.40 16.28 7.95
CA GLY A 43 12.72 15.05 7.22
C GLY A 43 12.56 13.78 8.04
N PHE A 44 12.81 13.83 9.37
CA PHE A 44 12.64 12.66 10.24
C PHE A 44 11.16 12.28 10.38
N VAL A 45 10.29 13.26 10.63
CA VAL A 45 8.85 13.02 10.75
C VAL A 45 8.27 12.58 9.42
N GLN A 46 8.69 13.21 8.33
CA GLN A 46 8.17 12.91 6.99
C GLN A 46 8.63 11.56 6.43
N SER A 47 9.71 10.97 6.98
CA SER A 47 10.15 9.60 6.66
C SER A 47 9.09 8.53 6.96
N VAL A 48 8.11 8.83 7.82
CA VAL A 48 7.01 7.91 8.12
C VAL A 48 6.21 7.56 6.86
N VAL A 49 6.07 8.49 5.90
CA VAL A 49 5.29 8.30 4.68
C VAL A 49 5.91 7.21 3.78
N PRO A 50 7.19 7.32 3.34
CA PRO A 50 7.79 6.28 2.52
C PRO A 50 7.95 4.95 3.28
N ILE A 51 8.21 4.97 4.58
CA ILE A 51 8.33 3.74 5.39
C ILE A 51 6.99 3.00 5.45
N SER A 52 5.89 3.70 5.79
CA SER A 52 4.56 3.10 5.83
C SER A 52 4.14 2.57 4.45
N ALA A 53 4.41 3.32 3.38
CA ALA A 53 4.14 2.86 2.02
C ALA A 53 4.88 1.56 1.69
N ALA A 54 6.18 1.47 2.01
CA ALA A 54 6.96 0.26 1.78
C ALA A 54 6.44 -0.95 2.55
N LEU A 55 6.07 -0.76 3.83
CA LEU A 55 5.51 -1.83 4.66
C LEU A 55 4.16 -2.34 4.14
N ILE A 56 3.29 -1.44 3.68
CA ILE A 56 1.98 -1.80 3.13
C ILE A 56 2.15 -2.55 1.80
N ILE A 57 3.02 -2.07 0.90
CA ILE A 57 3.32 -2.77 -0.35
C ILE A 57 3.87 -4.17 -0.08
N ALA A 58 4.77 -4.31 0.89
CA ALA A 58 5.31 -5.62 1.29
C ALA A 58 4.21 -6.56 1.83
N ALA A 59 3.30 -6.03 2.65
CA ALA A 59 2.17 -6.80 3.18
C ALA A 59 1.22 -7.29 2.08
N GLU A 60 0.86 -6.42 1.12
CA GLU A 60 0.03 -6.82 -0.02
C GLU A 60 0.73 -7.84 -0.91
N LEU A 61 2.04 -7.66 -1.18
CA LEU A 61 2.80 -8.61 -1.98
C LEU A 61 2.87 -10.01 -1.35
N LEU A 62 2.92 -10.10 -0.02
CA LEU A 62 2.87 -11.36 0.72
C LEU A 62 1.46 -12.00 0.73
N ASN A 63 0.40 -11.20 0.60
CA ASN A 63 -0.99 -11.68 0.64
C ASN A 63 -1.51 -12.10 -0.76
N LEU A 64 -0.96 -11.49 -1.81
CA LEU A 64 -1.23 -11.74 -3.22
C LEU A 64 -1.24 -13.23 -3.63
N PRO A 65 -0.22 -14.06 -3.31
CA PRO A 65 -0.22 -15.47 -3.69
C PRO A 65 -1.35 -16.26 -3.05
N ARG A 66 -1.75 -15.90 -1.82
CA ARG A 66 -2.90 -16.53 -1.15
C ARG A 66 -4.21 -16.12 -1.81
N ALA A 67 -4.37 -14.84 -2.15
CA ALA A 67 -5.54 -14.35 -2.87
C ALA A 67 -5.69 -14.99 -4.27
N ILE A 68 -4.59 -15.22 -4.99
CA ILE A 68 -4.57 -15.93 -6.28
C ILE A 68 -4.88 -17.42 -6.10
N ALA A 69 -4.33 -18.06 -5.07
CA ALA A 69 -4.57 -19.49 -4.81
C ALA A 69 -6.03 -19.76 -4.39
N ASP A 70 -6.62 -18.86 -3.61
CA ASP A 70 -8.04 -18.92 -3.25
C ASP A 70 -8.92 -18.66 -4.50
N ALA A 71 -8.46 -17.80 -5.41
CA ALA A 71 -9.12 -17.55 -6.68
C ALA A 71 -9.18 -18.77 -7.61
N GLY A 72 -8.17 -19.65 -7.57
CA GLY A 72 -8.16 -20.87 -8.37
C GLY A 72 -9.10 -21.99 -7.86
N ARG A 73 -9.67 -21.85 -6.65
CA ARG A 73 -10.45 -22.92 -5.98
C ARG A 73 -11.96 -22.70 -6.00
N GLU A 74 -12.45 -21.58 -6.53
CA GLU A 74 -13.89 -21.34 -6.64
C GLU A 74 -14.48 -22.23 -7.75
N SER A 75 -15.02 -23.39 -7.36
CA SER A 75 -15.78 -24.29 -8.23
C SER A 75 -16.95 -23.54 -8.88
N PRO A 76 -17.23 -23.77 -10.18
CA PRO A 76 -18.41 -23.23 -10.84
C PRO A 76 -19.63 -23.60 -10.01
N ILE A 77 -20.43 -22.59 -9.67
CA ILE A 77 -21.85 -22.67 -9.34
C ILE A 77 -22.45 -24.00 -9.85
N THR A 78 -22.56 -25.00 -8.97
CA THR A 78 -23.46 -26.11 -9.21
C THR A 78 -24.85 -25.53 -9.10
N GLY A 79 -25.35 -25.06 -10.25
CA GLY A 79 -26.77 -24.88 -10.50
C GLY A 79 -27.43 -26.24 -10.35
N GLY A 80 -27.84 -26.56 -9.14
CA GLY A 80 -28.77 -27.64 -8.82
C GLY A 80 -30.10 -27.01 -8.42
N ALA A 81 -30.83 -26.45 -9.39
CA ALA A 81 -32.27 -26.35 -9.25
C ALA A 81 -32.83 -27.77 -9.44
N SER A 82 -33.30 -28.42 -8.38
CA SER A 82 -34.33 -29.47 -8.47
C SER A 82 -34.79 -29.94 -7.08
N HIS A 83 -36.09 -29.72 -6.85
CA HIS A 83 -37.01 -30.29 -5.85
C HIS A 83 -37.03 -29.75 -4.42
#